data_AF-A0A183FVW0-F1
#
_entry.id   AF-A0A183FVW0-F1
#
_cell.length_a   1.000
_cell.length_b   1.000
_cell.length_c   1.000
_cell.angle_alpha   90.00
_cell.angle_beta   90.00
_cell.angle_gamma   90.00
#
_symmetry.space_group_name_H-M   'P 1'
#
loop_
_entity.id
_entity.type
_entity.pdbx_description
1 polymer ?
#
loop_
_entity_poly.entity_id
_entity_poly.type
_entity_poly.pdbx_seq_one_letter_code
_entity_poly.pdbx_strand_id
1 'polypeptide(L)' 'LGKRQCLGEGIARMELFLFLANFFNTFEIAMDGDRIPTTRKTFSGIVRAQDFRVVLKERH' A
#
# COMPACT_ATOMS: atom_id res chain seq x y z
N LEU A 1 23.48 8.04 3.41
CA LEU A 1 23.55 6.65 3.93
C LEU A 1 24.59 6.58 5.04
N GLY A 2 24.40 5.73 6.05
CA GLY A 2 25.32 5.64 7.19
C GLY A 2 25.13 4.36 8.01
N LYS A 3 25.86 4.22 9.12
CA LYS A 3 25.91 3.01 9.97
C LYS A 3 24.57 2.55 10.57
N ARG A 4 23.53 3.39 10.50
CA ARG A 4 22.15 3.10 10.99
C ARG A 4 21.12 3.01 9.86
N GLN A 5 21.55 2.60 8.66
CA GLN A 5 20.61 2.29 7.58
C GLN A 5 19.67 1.16 7.99
N CYS A 6 18.48 1.11 7.39
CA CYS A 6 17.52 0.05 7.65
C CYS A 6 18.11 -1.29 7.19
N LEU A 7 18.44 -2.18 8.12
CA LEU A 7 18.95 -3.52 7.81
C LEU A 7 17.95 -4.34 6.97
N GLY A 8 16.65 -4.04 7.10
CA GLY A 8 15.58 -4.66 6.34
C GLY A 8 15.28 -4.03 4.98
N GLU A 9 16.02 -3.00 4.54
CA GLU A 9 15.70 -2.26 3.32
C GLU A 9 15.61 -3.15 2.06
N GLY A 10 16.56 -4.08 1.90
CA GLY A 10 16.55 -5.01 0.77
C GLY A 10 15.32 -5.92 0.76
N ILE A 11 14.95 -6.45 1.94
CA ILE A 11 13.79 -7.33 2.09
C ILE A 11 12.49 -6.54 1.87
N ALA A 12 12.36 -5.36 2.47
CA ALA A 12 11.19 -4.52 2.32
C ALA A 12 10.94 -4.11 0.86
N ARG A 13 12.00 -3.83 0.08
CA ARG A 13 11.86 -3.54 -1.35
C ARG A 13 11.36 -4.75 -2.14
N MET A 14 11.86 -5.94 -1.86
CA MET A 14 11.41 -7.17 -2.52
C MET A 14 9.95 -7.48 -2.18
N GLU A 15 9.57 -7.36 -0.90
CA GLU A 15 8.20 -7.57 -0.44
C GLU A 15 7.23 -6.58 -1.08
N LEU A 16 7.55 -5.27 -1.07
CA LEU A 16 6.72 -4.25 -1.70
C LEU A 16 6.54 -4.51 -3.20
N PHE A 17 7.62 -4.89 -3.90
CA PHE A 17 7.55 -5.17 -5.32
C PHE A 17 6.69 -6.40 -5.61
N LEU A 18 6.97 -7.54 -4.98
CA LEU A 18 6.26 -8.79 -5.25
C LEU A 18 4.80 -8.70 -4.81
N PHE A 19 4.51 -8.10 -3.67
CA PHE A 19 3.15 -7.89 -3.22
C PHE A 19 2.39 -7.00 -4.21
N LEU A 20 2.91 -5.82 -4.51
CA LEU A 20 2.20 -4.84 -5.34
C LEU A 20 2.05 -5.31 -6.80
N ALA A 21 3.08 -5.92 -7.38
CA ALA A 21 3.04 -6.41 -8.75
C ALA A 21 2.02 -7.55 -8.90
N ASN A 22 2.04 -8.55 -8.01
CA ASN A 22 1.07 -9.65 -8.07
C ASN A 22 -0.36 -9.16 -7.74
N PHE A 23 -0.49 -8.24 -6.77
CA PHE A 23 -1.77 -7.68 -6.39
C PHE A 23 -2.44 -6.95 -7.56
N PHE A 24 -1.72 -6.08 -8.27
CA PHE A 24 -2.26 -5.39 -9.45
C PHE A 24 -2.34 -6.26 -10.71
N ASN A 25 -1.54 -7.33 -10.80
CA ASN A 25 -1.67 -8.30 -11.88
C ASN A 25 -2.97 -9.12 -11.76
N THR A 26 -3.40 -9.38 -10.51
CA THR A 26 -4.57 -10.23 -10.22
C THR A 26 -5.85 -9.41 -10.04
N PHE A 27 -5.76 -8.21 -9.46
CA PHE A 27 -6.93 -7.41 -9.10
C PHE A 27 -6.95 -6.03 -9.74
N GLU A 28 -8.13 -5.62 -10.19
CA GLU A 28 -8.48 -4.23 -10.43
C GLU A 28 -9.07 -3.62 -9.16
N ILE A 29 -8.56 -2.46 -8.74
CA ILE A 29 -9.06 -1.74 -7.57
C ILE A 29 -10.13 -0.75 -8.02
N ALA A 30 -11.36 -0.94 -7.55
CA ALA A 30 -12.48 -0.06 -7.79
C ALA A 30 -12.88 0.70 -6.52
N MET A 31 -13.54 1.84 -6.73
CA MET A 31 -14.09 2.66 -5.66
C MET A 31 -15.25 1.93 -4.95
N ASP A 32 -15.30 2.04 -3.62
CA ASP A 32 -16.45 1.60 -2.82
C ASP A 32 -17.51 2.72 -2.77
N GLY A 33 -18.35 2.76 -3.82
CA GLY A 33 -19.35 3.81 -4.03
C GLY A 33 -18.71 5.18 -4.33
N ASP A 34 -19.35 6.26 -3.86
CA ASP A 34 -18.92 7.64 -4.12
C ASP A 34 -17.91 8.19 -3.08
N ARG A 35 -17.42 7.33 -2.17
CA ARG A 35 -16.54 7.77 -1.07
C ARG A 35 -15.10 7.89 -1.55
N ILE A 36 -14.64 9.13 -1.74
CA ILE A 36 -13.24 9.41 -2.10
C ILE A 36 -12.36 9.34 -0.85
N PRO A 37 -11.31 8.49 -0.82
CA PRO A 37 -10.39 8.44 0.30
C PRO A 37 -9.60 9.75 0.41
N THR A 38 -9.32 10.18 1.64
CA THR A 38 -8.57 11.41 1.92
C THR A 38 -7.07 11.17 1.89
N THR A 39 -6.31 12.15 1.37
CA THR A 39 -4.84 12.14 1.38
C THR A 39 -4.27 12.66 2.71
N ARG A 40 -5.11 13.07 3.67
CA ARG A 40 -4.66 13.52 4.98
C ARG A 40 -4.06 12.34 5.76
N LYS A 41 -2.83 12.54 6.22
CA LYS A 41 -2.03 11.58 6.99
C LYS A 41 -2.51 11.50 8.45
N THR A 42 -2.51 10.29 9.00
CA THR A 42 -2.72 10.03 10.44
C THR A 42 -1.40 9.57 11.08
N PHE A 43 -1.08 10.08 12.27
CA PHE A 43 0.15 9.74 12.98
C PHE A 43 -0.15 8.98 14.28
N SER A 44 0.40 7.78 14.41
CA SER A 44 0.33 6.95 15.62
C SER A 44 1.58 6.08 15.72
N GLY A 45 2.76 6.72 15.77
CA GLY A 45 4.08 6.07 15.75
C GLY A 45 4.67 5.94 14.34
N ILE A 46 3.84 5.61 13.35
CA ILE A 46 4.15 5.72 11.91
C ILE A 46 3.09 6.58 11.21
N VAL A 47 3.46 7.17 10.08
CA VAL A 47 2.53 7.88 9.20
C VAL A 47 1.72 6.87 8.40
N ARG A 48 0.39 6.96 8.50
CA ARG A 48 -0.54 6.08 7.76
C ARG A 48 -1.59 6.90 7.04
N ALA A 49 -2.21 6.31 6.03
CA ALA A 49 -3.47 6.83 5.50
C ALA A 49 -4.58 6.69 6.57
N GLN A 50 -5.65 7.46 6.42
CA GLN A 50 -6.89 7.19 7.15
C GLN A 50 -7.55 5.93 6.61
N ASP A 51 -8.39 5.27 7.41
CA ASP A 51 -9.05 4.04 6.98
C ASP A 51 -10.01 4.32 5.82
N PHE A 52 -9.88 3.55 4.74
CA PHE A 52 -10.76 3.60 3.58
C PHE A 52 -11.04 2.19 3.07
N ARG A 53 -12.11 2.07 2.28
CA ARG A 53 -12.53 0.81 1.66
C ARG A 53 -12.40 0.93 0.15
N VAL A 54 -12.09 -0.20 -0.48
CA VAL A 54 -12.05 -0.39 -1.92
C VAL A 54 -12.66 -1.74 -2.24
N VAL A 55 -13.14 -1.90 -3.47
CA VAL A 55 -13.61 -3.18 -4.00
C VAL A 55 -12.50 -3.76 -4.86
N LEU A 56 -12.10 -5.01 -4.59
CA LEU A 56 -11.16 -5.74 -5.43
C LEU A 56 -11.94 -6.60 -6.42
N LYS A 57 -11.71 -6.40 -7.71
CA LYS A 57 -12.28 -7.21 -8.79
C LYS A 57 -11.17 -8.04 -9.40
N GLU A 58 -11.42 -9.32 -9.63
CA GLU A 58 -10.48 -10.17 -10.36
C GLU A 58 -10.32 -9.65 -11.79
N ARG A 59 -9.07 -9.57 -12.27
CA ARG A 59 -8.74 -8.99 -13.57
C ARG A 59 -8.87 -10.00 -14.73
N HIS A 60 -8.80 -11.30 -14.44
CA HIS A 60 -8.93 -12.39 -15.42
C HIS A 60 -9.60 -13.61 -14.80
#